data_AF-A0A6N7Q354-F1
#
_entry.id   AF-A0A6N7Q354-F1
#
_cell.length_a   1.000
_cell.length_b   1.000
_cell.length_c   1.000
_cell.angle_alpha   90.00
_cell.angle_beta   90.00
_cell.angle_gamma   90.00
#
_symmetry.space_group_name_H-M   'P 1'
#
loop_
_entity.id
_entity.type
_entity.pdbx_description
1 polymer ?
#
loop_
_entity_poly.entity_id
_entity_poly.type
_entity_poly.pdbx_seq_one_letter_code
_entity_poly.pdbx_strand_id
1 'polypeptide(L)' 'MDVSKLLARLRRASSAIHFMGRRDTADLRRTFTDRAEMHRFFDEQHDAGYDCFVTPRRNSWEVRCYRRMK' A
#
# COMPACT_ATOMS: atom_id res chain seq x y z
N MET A 1 20.04 11.28 35.84
CA MET A 1 19.38 10.54 34.74
C MET A 1 18.73 11.56 33.84
N ASP A 2 19.23 11.72 32.62
CA ASP A 2 18.94 12.87 31.75
C ASP A 2 17.63 12.69 30.96
N VAL A 3 16.58 13.40 31.37
CA VAL A 3 15.22 13.34 30.79
C VAL A 3 15.21 13.76 29.31
N SER A 4 16.24 14.47 28.86
CA SER A 4 16.38 15.01 27.51
C SER A 4 16.59 13.94 26.44
N LYS A 5 17.13 12.76 26.80
CA LYS A 5 17.34 11.65 25.83
C LYS A 5 16.07 10.84 25.55
N LEU A 6 15.09 10.86 26.45
CA LEU A 6 13.84 10.11 26.30
C LEU A 6 12.90 10.80 25.30
N LEU A 7 12.84 12.13 25.33
CA LEU A 7 12.01 12.93 24.42
C LEU A 7 12.50 12.91 22.97
N ALA A 8 13.80 12.73 22.72
CA ALA A 8 14.36 12.60 21.38
C ALA A 8 14.02 11.24 20.72
N ARG A 9 13.76 10.19 21.50
CA ARG A 9 13.34 8.88 20.98
C ARG A 9 11.84 8.80 20.67
N LEU A 10 11.01 9.59 21.36
CA LEU A 10 9.56 9.64 21.10
C LEU A 10 9.20 10.46 19.85
N ARG A 11 10.04 11.40 19.41
CA ARG A 11 9.79 12.19 18.18
C ARG A 11 10.08 11.45 16.87
N ARG A 12 10.76 10.29 16.91
CA ARG A 12 11.04 9.46 15.72
C ARG A 12 10.05 8.31 15.53
N ALA A 13 9.00 8.26 16.34
CA ALA A 13 7.96 7.24 16.31
C ALA A 13 6.56 7.82 16.02
N SER A 14 6.48 9.02 15.44
CA SER A 14 5.21 9.69 15.11
C SER A 14 5.05 9.88 13.59
N SER A 15 5.26 8.78 12.86
CA SER A 15 4.90 8.69 11.43
C SER A 15 4.20 7.36 11.10
N ALA A 16 3.74 6.65 12.13
CA ALA A 16 2.75 5.61 11.97
C ALA A 16 1.39 6.25 12.24
N ILE A 17 0.92 7.01 11.25
CA ILE A 17 -0.48 7.37 11.12
C ILE A 17 -1.23 6.03 11.17
N HIS A 18 -1.80 5.71 12.33
CA HIS A 18 -2.82 4.68 12.47
C HIS A 18 -4.04 5.24 11.72
N PHE A 19 -3.99 5.07 10.40
CA PHE A 19 -5.11 5.20 9.48
C PHE A 19 -6.05 4.04 9.81
N MET A 20 -6.74 4.13 10.94
CA MET A 20 -7.86 3.28 11.32
C MET A 20 -9.15 3.77 10.64
N GLY A 21 -9.04 4.23 9.39
CA GLY A 21 -10.16 4.12 8.46
C GLY A 21 -10.15 2.67 8.00
N ARG A 22 -11.31 2.01 8.01
CA ARG A 22 -11.56 0.63 7.55
C ARG A 22 -10.42 0.11 6.67
N ARG A 23 -9.75 -0.97 7.08
CA ARG A 23 -8.92 -1.73 6.14
C ARG A 23 -9.86 -2.20 5.04
N ASP A 24 -9.97 -1.41 3.98
CA ASP A 24 -10.40 -1.85 2.67
C ASP A 24 -9.33 -2.84 2.23
N THR A 25 -9.51 -4.06 2.74
CA THR A 25 -8.78 -5.24 2.36
C THR A 25 -9.05 -5.37 0.88
N ALA A 26 -8.06 -5.05 0.06
CA ALA A 26 -8.19 -5.18 -1.37
C ALA A 26 -8.60 -6.63 -1.68
N ASP A 27 -9.59 -6.80 -2.55
CA ASP A 27 -10.05 -8.13 -2.97
C ASP A 27 -8.87 -8.90 -3.59
N LEU A 28 -8.02 -8.19 -4.33
CA LEU A 28 -6.77 -8.71 -4.84
C LEU A 28 -5.62 -7.79 -4.45
N ARG A 29 -4.54 -8.40 -3.96
CA ARG A 29 -3.30 -7.69 -3.64
C ARG A 29 -2.11 -8.52 -4.09
N ARG A 30 -1.25 -7.93 -4.93
CA ARG A 30 -0.03 -8.60 -5.40
C ARG A 30 1.12 -7.61 -5.53
N THR A 31 2.35 -8.10 -5.29
CA THR A 31 3.57 -7.32 -5.47
C THR A 31 4.40 -7.93 -6.59
N PHE A 32 4.99 -7.08 -7.41
CA PHE A 32 5.79 -7.45 -8.57
C PHE A 32 7.15 -6.77 -8.51
N THR A 33 8.21 -7.51 -8.86
CA THR A 33 9.56 -6.96 -9.07
C THR A 33 9.83 -6.61 -10.52
N ASP A 34 8.97 -7.06 -11.44
CA ASP A 34 8.99 -6.68 -12.84
C ASP A 34 7.84 -5.71 -13.16
N ARG A 35 8.15 -4.65 -13.89
CA ARG A 35 7.18 -3.58 -14.21
C ARG A 35 6.18 -4.03 -15.29
N ALA A 36 6.60 -4.83 -16.26
CA ALA A 36 5.73 -5.28 -17.34
C ALA A 36 4.69 -6.28 -16.82
N GLU A 37 5.09 -7.21 -15.94
CA GLU A 37 4.16 -8.11 -15.26
C GLU A 37 3.16 -7.37 -14.39
N MET A 38 3.60 -6.32 -13.69
CA MET A 38 2.72 -5.46 -12.91
C MET A 38 1.64 -4.80 -13.77
N HIS A 39 2.04 -4.19 -14.90
CA HIS A 39 1.09 -3.55 -15.81
C HIS A 39 0.11 -4.57 -16.42
N ARG A 40 0.61 -5.75 -16.83
CA ARG A 40 -0.27 -6.81 -17.35
C ARG A 40 -1.32 -7.22 -16.33
N PHE A 41 -0.92 -7.47 -15.08
CA PHE A 41 -1.87 -7.79 -14.01
C PHE A 41 -2.86 -6.66 -13.76
N PHE A 42 -2.40 -5.40 -13.76
CA PHE A 42 -3.27 -4.24 -13.60
C PHE A 42 -4.35 -4.19 -14.69
N ASP A 43 -3.95 -4.31 -15.96
CA ASP A 43 -4.86 -4.22 -17.10
C ASP A 43 -5.88 -5.37 -17.09
N GLU A 44 -5.42 -6.61 -16.84
CA GLU A 44 -6.29 -7.80 -16.71
C GLU A 44 -7.37 -7.61 -15.63
N GLN A 45 -7.00 -7.06 -14.46
CA GLN A 45 -7.97 -6.84 -13.39
C GLN A 45 -8.88 -5.65 -13.67
N HIS A 46 -8.37 -4.60 -14.32
CA HIS A 46 -9.17 -3.46 -14.74
C HIS A 46 -10.27 -3.88 -15.72
N ASP A 47 -9.92 -4.70 -16.72
CA ASP A 47 -10.85 -5.26 -17.70
C ASP A 47 -11.86 -6.24 -17.04
N ALA A 48 -11.44 -6.94 -16.00
CA ALA A 48 -12.31 -7.80 -15.18
C ALA A 48 -13.28 -7.03 -14.27
N GLY A 49 -13.28 -5.69 -14.33
CA GLY A 49 -14.19 -4.82 -13.59
C GLY A 49 -13.73 -4.48 -12.18
N TYR A 50 -12.43 -4.55 -11.91
CA TYR A 50 -11.85 -4.03 -10.67
C TYR A 50 -11.33 -2.60 -10.86
N ASP A 51 -11.33 -1.85 -9.76
CA ASP A 51 -10.56 -0.62 -9.62
C ASP A 51 -9.24 -0.95 -8.95
N CYS A 52 -8.16 -0.86 -9.73
CA CYS A 52 -6.81 -1.18 -9.29
C CYS A 52 -5.99 0.08 -9.04
N PHE A 53 -5.11 0.01 -8.04
CA PHE A 53 -4.20 1.07 -7.65
C PHE A 53 -2.78 0.51 -7.52
N VAL A 54 -1.82 1.18 -8.17
CA VAL A 54 -0.40 0.81 -8.12
C VAL A 54 0.31 1.70 -7.11
N THR A 55 0.97 1.09 -6.13
CA THR A 55 1.84 1.77 -5.17
C THR A 55 3.29 1.38 -5.44
N PRO A 56 4.16 2.32 -5.86
CA PRO A 56 5.59 2.04 -5.98
C PRO A 56 6.20 1.82 -4.58
N ARG A 57 7.06 0.81 -4.48
CA ARG A 57 7.91 0.49 -3.32
C ARG A 57 9.37 0.63 -3.73
N ARG A 58 10.29 0.42 -2.77
CA ARG A 58 11.73 0.65 -2.97
C ARG A 58 12.27 -0.04 -4.24
N ASN A 59 11.93 -1.31 -4.45
CA ASN A 59 12.39 -2.14 -5.59
C ASN A 59 11.24 -2.98 -6.20
N SER A 60 10.00 -2.57 -6.01
CA SER A 60 8.84 -3.34 -6.42
C SER A 60 7.61 -2.47 -6.58
N TRP A 61 6.56 -3.03 -7.14
CA TRP A 61 5.26 -2.39 -7.31
C TRP A 61 4.19 -3.24 -6.67
N GLU A 62 3.38 -2.64 -5.82
CA GLU A 62 2.21 -3.30 -5.23
C GLU A 62 0.96 -2.86 -5.97
N VAL A 63 0.18 -3.81 -6.47
CA VAL A 63 -1.13 -3.57 -7.06
C VAL A 63 -2.19 -4.02 -6.06
N ARG A 64 -3.13 -3.13 -5.77
CA ARG A 64 -4.32 -3.38 -4.92
C ARG A 64 -5.55 -3.16 -5.77
N CYS A 65 -6.42 -4.16 -5.88
CA CYS A 65 -7.65 -4.08 -6.67
C CYS A 65 -8.88 -4.26 -5.78
N TYR A 66 -9.91 -3.47 -6.08
CA TYR A 66 -11.20 -3.44 -5.40
C TYR A 66 -12.30 -3.72 -6.42
N ARG A 67 -13.21 -4.64 -6.10
CA ARG A 67 -14.34 -4.96 -6.97
C ARG A 67 -15.21 -3.72 -7.07
N ARG A 68 -15.51 -3.26 -8.30
CA ARG A 68 -16.49 -2.18 -8.50
C ARG A 68 -17.83 -2.64 -7.94
N MET A 69 -18.28 -2.00 -6.85
CA MET A 69 -19.66 -2.14 -6.39
C MET A 69 -20.53 -1.26 -7.29
N LYS A 70 -21.52 -1.89 -7.93
CA LYS A 70 -22.52 -1.20 -8.76
C LYS A 70 -23.47 -0.37 -7.91
#